data_AF-A0A2E8DA29-F1
#
_entry.id   AF-A0A2E8DA29-F1
#
_cell.length_a   1.000
_cell.length_b   1.000
_cell.length_c   1.000
_cell.angle_alpha   90.00
_cell.angle_beta   90.00
_cell.angle_gamma   90.00
#
_symmetry.space_group_name_H-M   'P 1'
#
loop_
_entity.id
_entity.type
_entity.pdbx_description
1 polymer ?
#
loop_
_entity_poly.entity_id
_entity_poly.type
_entity_poly.pdbx_seq_one_letter_code
_entity_poly.pdbx_strand_id
1 'polypeptide(L)'
;MLGRYPAAVWPVLSDLIGALRNRYATEETPFVLARSVNSRIAQPTSDPEMKSPMAIVRGAQNQIAKTVAGVATINVDDLPNVNTHHFTATDQLVIGHRFGAAFKRLHKDADAR
;
A
#
# COMPACT_ATOMS: atom_id res chain seq x y z
N MET A 1 19.92 14.09 -14.48
CA MET A 1 19.97 12.72 -13.91
C MET A 1 18.59 12.36 -13.40
N LEU A 2 17.81 11.58 -14.16
CA LEU A 2 16.55 11.00 -13.68
C LEU A 2 16.90 9.82 -12.79
N GLY A 3 16.59 9.92 -11.50
CA GLY A 3 16.80 8.83 -10.53
C GLY A 3 16.10 7.56 -11.03
N ARG A 4 16.87 6.47 -11.11
CA ARG A 4 16.36 5.13 -11.42
C ARG A 4 15.33 4.75 -10.35
N TYR A 5 14.04 4.89 -10.64
CA TYR A 5 13.02 4.11 -9.96
C TYR A 5 13.36 2.63 -10.23
N PRO A 6 13.51 1.77 -9.20
CA PRO A 6 13.84 0.37 -9.44
C PRO A 6 12.75 -0.24 -10.32
N ALA A 7 13.19 -0.92 -11.39
CA ALA A 7 12.37 -1.33 -12.52
C ALA A 7 11.19 -2.27 -12.19
N ALA A 8 10.93 -2.60 -10.92
CA ALA A 8 9.71 -3.28 -10.52
C ALA A 8 9.42 -3.09 -9.02
N VAL A 9 8.46 -2.23 -8.67
CA VAL A 9 7.92 -2.09 -7.29
C VAL A 9 7.24 -3.38 -6.82
N TRP A 10 6.73 -4.15 -7.79
CA TRP A 10 6.02 -5.40 -7.61
C TRP A 10 6.85 -6.51 -6.94
N PRO A 11 7.95 -7.03 -7.55
CA PRO A 11 8.78 -8.06 -6.94
C PRO A 11 9.34 -7.61 -5.60
N VAL A 12 9.78 -6.35 -5.48
CA VAL A 12 10.38 -5.82 -4.25
C VAL A 12 9.42 -5.92 -3.06
N LEU A 13 8.15 -5.55 -3.23
CA LEU A 13 7.19 -5.61 -2.14
C LEU A 13 6.74 -7.05 -1.83
N SER A 14 6.69 -7.93 -2.84
CA SER A 14 6.45 -9.36 -2.63
C SER A 14 7.59 -10.03 -1.85
N ASP A 15 8.84 -9.77 -2.25
CA ASP A 15 10.05 -10.29 -1.61
C ASP A 15 10.17 -9.79 -0.17
N LEU A 16 9.83 -8.52 0.08
CA LEU A 16 9.79 -7.96 1.43
C LEU A 16 8.78 -8.69 2.32
N ILE A 17 7.56 -8.95 1.83
CA ILE A 17 6.54 -9.69 2.58
C ILE A 17 7.05 -11.11 2.91
N GLY A 18 7.63 -11.81 1.93
CA GLY A 18 8.22 -13.13 2.14
C GLY A 18 9.36 -13.11 3.16
N ALA A 19 10.26 -12.13 3.06
CA ALA A 19 11.37 -11.95 3.99
C ALA A 19 10.91 -11.65 5.42
N LEU A 20 9.87 -10.84 5.59
CA LEU A 20 9.29 -10.53 6.92
C LEU A 20 8.64 -11.77 7.54
N ARG A 21 7.85 -12.53 6.76
CA ARG A 21 7.23 -13.78 7.22
C ARG A 21 8.27 -14.80 7.67
N ASN A 22 9.32 -14.98 6.87
CA ASN A 22 10.44 -15.88 7.20
C ASN A 22 11.17 -15.40 8.46
N ARG A 23 11.57 -14.12 8.51
CA ARG A 23 12.32 -13.55 9.65
C ARG A 23 11.61 -13.71 10.98
N TYR A 24 10.29 -13.58 10.99
CA TYR A 24 9.49 -13.64 12.21
C TYR A 24 8.75 -14.97 12.38
N ALA A 25 9.07 -16.02 11.60
CA ALA A 25 8.45 -17.34 11.66
C ALA A 25 6.91 -17.32 11.69
N THR A 26 6.31 -16.43 10.90
CA THR A 26 4.86 -16.24 10.82
C THR A 26 4.39 -16.22 9.37
N GLU A 27 4.39 -17.39 8.75
CA GLU A 27 4.12 -17.58 7.32
C GLU A 27 2.74 -17.04 6.89
N GLU A 28 1.77 -17.04 7.80
CA GLU A 28 0.40 -16.60 7.51
C GLU A 28 0.10 -15.18 8.01
N THR A 29 1.10 -14.44 8.53
CA THR A 29 0.88 -13.08 9.03
C THR A 29 0.16 -12.23 7.96
N PRO A 30 -1.00 -11.63 8.29
CA PRO A 30 -1.70 -10.74 7.39
C PRO A 30 -0.93 -9.45 7.14
N PHE A 31 -0.86 -9.01 5.89
CA PHE A 31 -0.36 -7.69 5.52
C PHE A 31 -1.52 -6.85 4.98
N VAL A 32 -1.63 -5.63 5.46
CA VAL A 32 -2.58 -4.66 4.91
C VAL A 32 -1.80 -3.46 4.42
N LEU A 33 -2.05 -3.03 3.19
CA LEU A 33 -1.37 -1.92 2.56
C LEU A 33 -2.37 -0.78 2.32
N ALA A 34 -2.05 0.44 2.77
CA ALA A 34 -2.79 1.61 2.31
C ALA A 34 -2.42 1.93 0.87
N ARG A 35 -3.42 2.13 0.03
CA ARG A 35 -3.19 2.60 -1.34
C ARG A 35 -2.47 3.93 -1.30
N SER A 36 -1.41 4.06 -2.09
CA SER A 36 -0.60 5.28 -2.06
C SER A 36 -1.33 6.45 -2.72
N VAL A 37 -1.27 7.63 -2.11
CA VAL A 37 -1.84 8.87 -2.68
C VAL A 37 -1.00 9.40 -3.84
N ASN A 38 -1.63 10.23 -4.69
CA ASN A 38 -0.93 10.97 -5.74
C ASN A 38 -0.09 12.10 -5.12
N SER A 39 1.02 11.71 -4.48
CA SER A 39 1.91 12.62 -3.78
C SER A 39 2.73 13.45 -4.75
N ARG A 40 2.79 14.77 -4.48
CA ARG A 40 3.73 15.68 -5.15
C ARG A 40 5.18 15.40 -4.74
N ILE A 41 5.47 14.84 -3.55
CA ILE A 41 6.84 14.50 -3.12
C ILE A 41 7.51 13.47 -4.03
N ALA A 42 6.71 12.66 -4.75
CA ALA A 42 7.24 11.75 -5.75
C ALA A 42 7.91 12.47 -6.94
N GLN A 43 7.79 13.80 -7.02
CA GLN A 43 8.48 14.65 -8.01
C GLN A 43 8.98 15.97 -7.38
N PRO A 44 10.14 16.50 -7.80
CA PRO A 44 10.66 17.77 -7.28
C PRO A 44 9.88 19.01 -7.75
N THR A 45 8.92 18.87 -8.68
CA THR A 45 8.12 19.96 -9.26
C THR A 45 6.64 19.59 -9.35
N SER A 46 5.75 20.59 -9.44
CA SER A 46 4.32 20.37 -9.71
C SER A 46 4.13 19.50 -10.95
N ASP A 47 3.23 18.51 -10.85
CA ASP A 47 2.92 17.54 -11.90
C ASP A 47 1.51 17.80 -12.48
N PRO A 48 1.35 18.83 -13.33
CA PRO A 48 0.06 19.19 -13.91
C PRO A 48 -0.48 18.11 -14.87
N GLU A 49 0.38 17.18 -15.32
CA GLU A 49 0.03 16.10 -16.23
C GLU A 49 -0.26 14.78 -15.51
N MET A 50 -0.22 14.76 -14.17
CA MET A 50 -0.46 13.57 -13.33
C MET A 50 0.42 12.37 -13.70
N LYS A 51 1.65 12.62 -14.16
CA LYS A 51 2.66 11.61 -14.50
C LYS A 51 3.41 11.06 -13.27
N SER A 52 2.92 11.35 -12.07
CA SER A 52 3.49 10.91 -10.81
C SER A 52 3.69 9.39 -10.82
N PRO A 53 4.89 8.89 -10.45
CA PRO A 53 5.21 7.46 -10.48
C PRO A 53 4.35 6.65 -9.50
N MET A 54 3.48 7.31 -8.74
CA MET A 54 2.50 6.70 -7.85
C MET A 54 1.50 5.79 -8.57
N ALA A 55 1.23 6.01 -9.87
CA ALA A 55 0.42 5.07 -10.64
C ALA A 55 1.05 3.66 -10.70
N ILE A 56 2.38 3.58 -10.87
CA ILE A 56 3.14 2.33 -10.88
C ILE A 56 3.10 1.66 -9.51
N VAL A 57 3.31 2.45 -8.45
CA VAL A 57 3.23 1.97 -7.06
C VAL A 57 1.83 1.42 -6.74
N ARG A 58 0.77 2.14 -7.12
CA ARG A 58 -0.62 1.72 -6.92
C ARG A 58 -0.95 0.45 -7.70
N GLY A 59 -0.45 0.33 -8.93
CA GLY A 59 -0.55 -0.90 -9.72
C GLY A 59 0.09 -2.09 -9.00
N ALA A 60 1.30 -1.91 -8.48
CA ALA A 60 2.00 -2.93 -7.72
C ALA A 60 1.26 -3.31 -6.42
N GLN A 61 0.79 -2.35 -5.62
CA GLN A 61 0.02 -2.63 -4.40
C GLN A 61 -1.24 -3.46 -4.69
N ASN A 62 -1.99 -3.08 -5.74
CA ASN A 62 -3.20 -3.79 -6.14
C ASN A 62 -2.93 -5.21 -6.60
N GLN A 63 -1.89 -5.40 -7.38
CA GLN A 63 -1.54 -6.72 -7.87
C GLN A 63 -1.18 -7.61 -6.64
N ILE A 64 -0.61 -7.08 -5.53
CA ILE A 64 0.01 -7.88 -4.45
C ILE A 64 -1.10 -8.45 -3.60
N ALA A 65 -2.09 -7.63 -3.31
CA ALA A 65 -3.33 -8.08 -2.71
C ALA A 65 -4.07 -9.15 -3.54
N LYS A 66 -3.80 -9.29 -4.84
CA LYS A 66 -4.38 -10.35 -5.67
C LYS A 66 -3.57 -11.63 -5.69
N THR A 67 -2.24 -11.55 -5.66
CA THR A 67 -1.39 -12.74 -5.89
C THR A 67 -0.71 -13.27 -4.65
N VAL A 68 -0.58 -12.47 -3.58
CA VAL A 68 0.09 -12.89 -2.34
C VAL A 68 -0.98 -13.21 -1.30
N ALA A 69 -1.00 -14.47 -0.85
CA ALA A 69 -1.96 -14.90 0.18
C ALA A 69 -1.79 -14.09 1.47
N GLY A 70 -2.92 -13.78 2.12
CA GLY A 70 -2.93 -13.02 3.36
C GLY A 70 -2.57 -11.54 3.19
N VAL A 71 -2.74 -10.96 1.98
CA VAL A 71 -2.49 -9.54 1.73
C VAL A 71 -3.76 -8.84 1.26
N ALA A 72 -4.04 -7.65 1.82
CA ALA A 72 -5.13 -6.79 1.38
C ALA A 72 -4.66 -5.35 1.14
N THR A 73 -5.42 -4.61 0.33
CA THR A 73 -5.28 -3.15 0.24
C THR A 73 -6.49 -2.44 0.81
N ILE A 74 -6.29 -1.24 1.35
CA ILE A 74 -7.38 -0.32 1.70
C ILE A 74 -7.38 0.88 0.76
N ASN A 75 -8.58 1.29 0.35
CA ASN A 75 -8.75 2.53 -0.39
C ASN A 75 -8.65 3.73 0.56
N VAL A 76 -8.03 4.80 0.09
CA VAL A 76 -7.93 6.09 0.79
C VAL A 76 -8.15 7.27 -0.15
N ASP A 77 -8.53 7.00 -1.41
CA ASP A 77 -8.68 8.02 -2.47
C ASP A 77 -9.82 9.00 -2.20
N ASP A 78 -10.79 8.59 -1.37
CA ASP A 78 -11.95 9.39 -0.97
C ASP A 78 -11.66 10.34 0.21
N LEU A 79 -10.47 10.25 0.81
CA LEU A 79 -10.10 11.08 1.96
C LEU A 79 -9.28 12.29 1.51
N PRO A 80 -9.57 13.49 2.04
CA PRO A 80 -8.85 14.70 1.66
C PRO A 80 -7.39 14.64 2.13
N ASN A 81 -6.49 15.23 1.34
CA ASN A 81 -5.09 15.35 1.69
C ASN A 81 -4.69 16.79 2.01
N VAL A 82 -3.89 16.96 3.06
CA VAL A 82 -3.12 18.17 3.34
C VAL A 82 -1.85 18.13 2.49
N ASN A 83 -1.54 19.26 1.82
CA ASN A 83 -0.37 19.42 0.96
C ASN A 83 -0.24 18.33 -0.12
N THR A 84 -1.35 17.73 -0.54
CA THR A 84 -1.43 16.66 -1.56
C THR A 84 -0.71 15.35 -1.22
N HIS A 85 -0.28 15.12 0.03
CA HIS A 85 0.44 13.89 0.39
C HIS A 85 0.31 13.43 1.85
N HIS A 86 -0.21 14.26 2.74
CA HIS A 86 -0.53 13.88 4.12
C HIS A 86 -2.04 13.82 4.32
N PHE A 87 -2.52 12.97 5.22
CA PHE A 87 -3.91 12.97 5.68
C PHE A 87 -4.04 13.79 6.96
N THR A 88 -5.21 14.37 7.21
CA THR A 88 -5.48 15.04 8.49
C THR A 88 -5.49 14.02 9.63
N ALA A 89 -5.37 14.48 10.89
CA ALA A 89 -5.48 13.60 12.05
C ALA A 89 -6.83 12.85 12.07
N THR A 90 -7.93 13.52 11.69
CA THR A 90 -9.25 12.90 11.59
C THR A 90 -9.30 11.81 10.51
N ASP A 91 -8.74 12.07 9.34
CA ASP A 91 -8.71 11.07 8.25
C ASP A 91 -7.82 9.87 8.59
N GLN A 92 -6.74 10.07 9.34
CA GLN A 92 -5.90 8.97 9.84
C GLN A 92 -6.69 8.02 10.75
N LEU A 93 -7.67 8.50 11.52
CA LEU A 93 -8.56 7.64 12.29
C LEU A 93 -9.43 6.77 11.37
N VAL A 94 -9.98 7.36 10.30
CA VAL A 94 -10.74 6.61 9.28
C VAL A 94 -9.88 5.54 8.61
N ILE A 95 -8.64 5.89 8.26
CA ILE A 95 -7.65 4.96 7.70
C ILE A 95 -7.36 3.81 8.68
N GLY A 96 -7.16 4.11 9.97
CA GLY A 96 -6.97 3.12 11.02
C GLY A 96 -8.13 2.14 11.15
N HIS A 97 -9.37 2.64 11.09
CA HIS A 97 -10.56 1.78 11.07
C HIS A 97 -10.58 0.84 9.85
N ARG A 98 -10.21 1.34 8.66
CA ARG A 98 -10.12 0.53 7.43
C ARG A 98 -9.04 -0.54 7.54
N PHE A 99 -7.87 -0.20 8.09
CA PHE A 99 -6.81 -1.17 8.39
C PHE A 99 -7.32 -2.29 9.30
N GLY A 100 -7.94 -1.94 10.43
CA GLY A 100 -8.47 -2.92 11.39
C GLY A 100 -9.54 -3.81 10.77
N ALA A 101 -10.45 -3.25 9.96
CA ALA A 101 -11.47 -4.04 9.25
C ALA A 101 -10.85 -5.01 8.24
N ALA A 102 -9.86 -4.57 7.45
CA ALA A 102 -9.17 -5.42 6.49
C ALA A 102 -8.39 -6.54 7.17
N PHE A 103 -7.67 -6.23 8.26
CA PHE A 103 -6.94 -7.21 9.05
C PHE A 103 -7.86 -8.30 9.60
N LYS A 104 -9.01 -7.92 10.19
CA LYS A 104 -10.00 -8.87 10.71
C LYS A 104 -10.58 -9.78 9.61
N ARG A 105 -10.79 -9.28 8.39
CA ARG A 105 -11.25 -10.11 7.26
C ARG A 105 -10.21 -11.16 6.89
N LEU A 106 -8.95 -10.75 6.72
CA LEU A 106 -7.86 -11.67 6.39
C LEU A 106 -7.71 -12.78 7.44
N HIS A 107 -7.93 -12.47 8.72
CA HIS A 107 -7.86 -13.46 9.80
C HIS A 107 -9.02 -14.47 9.74
N LYS A 108 -10.26 -14.00 9.52
CA LYS A 108 -11.42 -14.89 9.33
C LYS A 108 -11.26 -15.82 8.13
N ASP A 109 -10.66 -15.32 7.05
CA ASP A 109 -10.41 -16.12 5.85
C ASP A 109 -9.31 -17.17 6.05
N ALA A 110 -8.44 -17.00 7.06
CA ALA A 110 -7.46 -18.01 7.47
C ALA A 110 -8.11 -19.10 8.34
N ASP A 111 -8.95 -18.71 9.31
CA ASP A 111 -9.67 -19.65 10.19
C ASP A 111 -10.67 -20.57 9.44
N ALA A 112 -11.07 -20.19 8.22
CA ALA A 112 -12.04 -20.91 7.40
C ALA A 112 -11.41 -21.94 6.44
N ARG A 113 -10.08 -22.10 6.43
CA ARG A 113 -9.34 -23.05 5.58
C ARG A 113 -8.88 -24.26 6.36
#